data_AF-A0A2D7V2H3-F1
#
_entry.id   AF-A0A2D7V2H3-F1
#
_cell.length_a   1.000
_cell.length_b   1.000
_cell.length_c   1.000
_cell.angle_alpha   90.00
_cell.angle_beta   90.00
_cell.angle_gamma   90.00
#
_symmetry.space_group_name_H-M   'P 1'
#
loop_
_entity.id
_entity.type
_entity.pdbx_description
1 polymer ?
#
loop_
_entity_poly.entity_id
_entity_poly.type
_entity_poly.pdbx_seq_one_letter_code
_entity_poly.pdbx_strand_id
1 'polypeptide(L)'
;MGGGGTSDPIPVWDLSSLMGATMLIGTILMAIWTPSHEVNLEQGAEPIFLTSIDVGFLGSEDVIEISVLSNESCNGANSTPCNILVNVGGEELSFPEDESWHSLTSSRRSVGPLNISVQGEGDYDVKINVKRQLPLEALPAILGLFLLVWGEWRRRQ
;
A
#
# COMPACT_ATOMS: atom_id res chain seq x y z
N MET A 1 -48.95 17.83 11.31
CA MET A 1 -48.21 19.02 10.85
C MET A 1 -46.77 18.84 11.29
N GLY A 2 -45.84 18.81 10.34
CA GLY A 2 -44.44 18.44 10.57
C GLY A 2 -43.74 19.40 11.52
N GLY A 3 -43.18 18.85 12.59
CA GLY A 3 -42.28 19.56 13.49
C GLY A 3 -40.93 19.75 12.81
N GLY A 4 -40.80 20.80 12.01
CA GLY A 4 -39.50 21.29 11.52
C GLY A 4 -38.86 22.13 12.62
N GLY A 5 -38.07 21.50 13.49
CA GLY A 5 -37.16 22.22 14.38
C GLY A 5 -35.97 22.71 13.55
N THR A 6 -35.73 24.01 13.53
CA THR A 6 -34.48 24.58 12.99
C THR A 6 -33.35 24.15 13.92
N SER A 7 -32.52 23.21 13.49
CA SER A 7 -31.31 22.83 14.23
C SER A 7 -30.39 24.05 14.36
N ASP A 8 -29.82 24.26 15.54
CA ASP A 8 -28.79 25.28 15.71
C ASP A 8 -27.63 25.00 14.73
N PRO A 9 -27.13 26.03 14.03
CA PRO A 9 -26.08 25.84 13.05
C PRO A 9 -24.79 25.37 13.76
N ILE A 10 -24.26 24.24 13.30
CA ILE A 10 -22.98 23.72 13.79
C ILE A 10 -21.90 24.75 13.48
N PRO A 11 -21.12 25.18 14.47
CA PRO A 11 -20.10 26.18 14.22
C PRO A 11 -18.98 25.62 13.34
N VAL A 12 -18.47 26.46 12.44
CA VAL A 12 -17.51 26.06 11.38
C VAL A 12 -16.21 25.49 11.95
N TRP A 13 -15.81 25.90 13.16
CA TRP A 13 -14.60 25.39 13.82
C TRP A 13 -14.74 23.93 14.29
N ASP A 14 -15.97 23.50 14.63
CA ASP A 14 -16.25 22.13 15.05
C ASP A 14 -16.30 21.18 13.84
N LEU A 15 -16.77 21.66 12.70
CA LEU A 15 -16.65 20.95 11.42
C LEU A 15 -15.18 20.82 10.97
N SER A 16 -14.39 21.89 11.14
CA SER A 16 -12.96 21.89 10.81
C SER A 16 -12.18 20.88 11.65
N SER A 17 -12.42 20.84 12.97
CA SER A 17 -11.75 19.89 13.86
C SER A 17 -12.14 18.45 13.55
N LEU A 18 -13.42 18.19 13.26
CA LEU A 18 -13.90 16.87 12.88
C LEU A 18 -13.33 16.39 11.53
N MET A 19 -13.31 17.25 10.52
CA MET A 19 -12.65 16.94 9.24
C MET A 19 -11.15 16.69 9.43
N GLY A 20 -10.47 17.50 10.25
CA GLY A 20 -9.05 17.31 10.54
C GLY A 20 -8.77 15.97 11.22
N ALA A 21 -9.58 15.59 12.22
CA ALA A 21 -9.44 14.33 12.94
C ALA A 21 -9.70 13.11 12.04
N THR A 22 -10.75 13.16 11.21
CA THR A 22 -11.08 12.07 10.29
C THR A 22 -10.00 11.88 9.22
N MET A 23 -9.44 12.96 8.68
CA MET A 23 -8.29 12.88 7.77
C MET A 23 -7.08 12.25 8.45
N LEU A 24 -6.75 12.68 9.68
CA LEU A 24 -5.58 12.18 10.40
C LEU A 24 -5.73 10.67 10.70
N ILE A 25 -6.87 10.25 11.26
CA ILE A 25 -7.16 8.84 11.55
C ILE A 25 -7.12 8.02 10.25
N GLY A 26 -7.74 8.53 9.18
CA GLY A 26 -7.73 7.88 7.87
C GLY A 26 -6.32 7.67 7.33
N THR A 27 -5.45 8.68 7.42
CA THR A 27 -4.05 8.53 6.99
C THR A 27 -3.25 7.54 7.80
N ILE A 28 -3.46 7.50 9.13
CA ILE A 28 -2.76 6.54 9.99
C ILE A 28 -3.17 5.11 9.62
N LEU A 29 -4.47 4.87 9.42
CA LEU A 29 -4.97 3.55 9.04
C LEU A 29 -4.42 3.09 7.69
N MET A 30 -4.37 3.99 6.71
CA MET A 30 -3.78 3.69 5.40
C MET A 30 -2.27 3.44 5.46
N ALA A 31 -1.54 4.14 6.34
CA ALA A 31 -0.10 3.94 6.50
C ALA A 31 0.26 2.59 7.13
N ILE A 32 -0.64 2.00 7.92
CA ILE A 32 -0.42 0.71 8.60
C ILE A 32 -0.85 -0.47 7.71
N TRP A 33 -1.79 -0.26 6.79
CA TRP A 33 -2.39 -1.32 5.99
C TRP A 33 -1.75 -1.43 4.61
N THR A 34 -0.95 -2.48 4.40
CA THR A 34 -0.45 -2.87 3.06
C THR A 34 -1.30 -4.01 2.50
N PRO A 35 -1.92 -3.85 1.32
CA PRO A 35 -2.68 -4.93 0.71
C PRO A 35 -1.76 -6.10 0.31
N SER A 36 -2.21 -7.33 0.56
CA SER A 36 -1.59 -8.55 0.03
C SER A 36 -2.38 -9.05 -1.17
N HIS A 37 -1.67 -9.69 -2.10
CA HIS A 37 -2.22 -10.35 -3.27
C HIS A 37 -1.97 -11.85 -3.17
N GLU A 38 -3.06 -12.62 -3.07
CA GLU A 38 -2.99 -14.07 -3.18
C GLU A 38 -2.84 -14.45 -4.66
N VAL A 39 -1.83 -15.24 -4.99
CA VAL A 39 -1.60 -15.73 -6.35
C VAL A 39 -1.39 -17.23 -6.37
N ASN A 40 -2.03 -17.88 -7.34
CA ASN A 40 -1.80 -19.28 -7.66
C ASN A 40 -1.07 -19.34 -9.00
N LEU A 41 0.12 -19.91 -9.00
CA LEU A 41 1.00 -19.99 -10.16
C LEU A 41 1.06 -21.44 -10.64
N GLU A 42 0.83 -21.64 -11.94
CA GLU A 42 0.93 -22.94 -12.59
C GLU A 42 2.18 -23.02 -13.46
N GLN A 43 2.88 -24.16 -13.43
CA GLN A 43 4.12 -24.36 -14.17
C GLN A 43 3.94 -24.12 -15.67
N GLY A 44 4.72 -23.19 -16.23
CA GLY A 44 4.68 -22.84 -17.65
C GLY A 44 3.51 -21.94 -18.07
N ALA A 45 2.75 -21.40 -17.11
CA ALA A 45 1.73 -20.40 -17.37
C ALA A 45 2.34 -19.03 -17.73
N GLU A 46 1.52 -18.19 -18.36
CA GLU A 46 1.86 -16.80 -18.63
C GLU A 46 2.04 -16.01 -17.31
N PRO A 47 2.92 -15.00 -17.29
CA PRO A 47 3.14 -14.18 -16.10
C PRO A 47 1.85 -13.48 -15.68
N ILE A 48 1.48 -13.62 -14.40
CA ILE A 48 0.31 -12.96 -13.84
C ILE A 48 0.69 -11.53 -13.47
N PHE A 49 -0.04 -10.58 -14.03
CA PHE A 49 0.12 -9.17 -13.70
C PHE A 49 -0.55 -8.86 -12.36
N LEU A 50 0.23 -8.38 -11.39
CA LEU A 50 -0.27 -8.00 -10.07
C LEU A 50 -0.79 -6.57 -10.07
N THR A 51 0.10 -5.63 -10.38
CA THR A 51 -0.18 -4.20 -10.26
C THR A 51 0.83 -3.37 -11.06
N SER A 52 0.47 -2.11 -11.32
CA SER A 52 1.34 -1.11 -11.92
C SER A 52 1.52 0.03 -10.93
N ILE A 53 2.77 0.37 -10.63
CA ILE A 53 3.13 1.42 -9.68
C ILE A 53 3.85 2.52 -10.43
N ASP A 54 3.31 3.73 -10.38
CA ASP A 54 4.00 4.90 -10.88
C ASP A 54 5.04 5.35 -9.84
N VAL A 55 6.32 5.27 -10.22
CA VAL A 55 7.47 5.62 -9.39
C VAL A 55 8.24 6.76 -10.05
N GLY A 56 8.93 7.58 -9.26
CA GLY A 56 9.77 8.66 -9.78
C GLY A 56 9.01 9.96 -10.08
N PHE A 57 7.90 10.22 -9.39
CA PHE A 57 7.25 11.53 -9.43
C PHE A 57 8.26 12.62 -8.99
N LEU A 58 8.61 13.53 -9.91
CA LEU A 58 9.63 14.57 -9.75
C LEU A 58 11.09 14.07 -9.65
N GLY A 59 11.40 12.88 -10.18
CA GLY A 59 12.76 12.35 -10.24
C GLY A 59 13.27 11.76 -8.92
N SER A 60 12.38 11.34 -8.03
CA SER A 60 12.74 10.61 -6.80
C SER A 60 13.29 9.20 -7.10
N GLU A 61 14.16 8.71 -6.21
CA GLU A 61 14.47 7.28 -6.12
C GLU A 61 13.49 6.63 -5.15
N ASP A 62 12.52 5.90 -5.69
CA ASP A 62 11.59 5.15 -4.86
C ASP A 62 12.12 3.72 -4.69
N VAL A 63 12.03 3.19 -3.47
CA VAL A 63 12.44 1.83 -3.13
C VAL A 63 11.18 0.96 -3.07
N ILE A 64 11.14 -0.09 -3.87
CA ILE A 64 10.04 -1.06 -3.87
C ILE A 64 10.50 -2.27 -3.08
N GLU A 65 9.79 -2.55 -2.00
CA GLU A 65 9.97 -3.72 -1.16
C GLU A 65 8.88 -4.74 -1.50
N ILE A 66 9.28 -5.92 -1.93
CA ILE A 66 8.39 -7.00 -2.27
C ILE A 66 8.63 -8.10 -1.24
N SER A 67 7.57 -8.43 -0.51
CA SER A 67 7.58 -9.51 0.46
C SER A 67 6.74 -10.65 -0.08
N VAL A 68 7.30 -11.86 -0.09
CA VAL A 68 6.60 -13.07 -0.52
C VAL A 68 6.52 -14.05 0.64
N LEU A 69 5.37 -14.71 0.76
CA LEU A 69 5.14 -15.83 1.66
C LEU A 69 4.59 -17.01 0.85
N SER A 70 5.23 -18.17 0.93
CA SER A 70 4.70 -19.40 0.34
C SER A 70 3.64 -20.02 1.24
N ASN A 71 2.61 -20.60 0.64
CA ASN A 71 1.58 -21.33 1.39
C ASN A 71 2.03 -22.75 1.76
N GLU A 72 1.25 -23.42 2.60
CA GLU A 72 1.50 -24.78 3.11
C GLU A 72 1.63 -25.84 2.00
N SER A 73 1.13 -25.56 0.79
CA SER A 73 1.26 -26.42 -0.39
C SER A 73 2.72 -26.60 -0.86
N CYS A 74 3.56 -25.59 -0.62
CA CYS A 74 4.96 -25.56 -1.05
C CYS A 74 5.94 -25.99 0.05
N ASN A 75 5.47 -26.19 1.29
CA ASN A 75 6.35 -26.53 2.40
C ASN A 75 5.96 -27.85 3.07
N GLY A 76 6.85 -28.85 2.99
CA GLY A 76 6.65 -30.15 3.63
C GLY A 76 7.42 -31.30 2.98
N ALA A 77 7.49 -32.44 3.65
CA ALA A 77 8.23 -33.63 3.17
C ALA A 77 7.65 -34.28 1.89
N ASN A 78 6.43 -33.89 1.49
CA ASN A 78 5.74 -34.29 0.24
C ASN A 78 5.32 -33.07 -0.59
N SER A 79 6.05 -31.95 -0.47
CA SER A 79 5.75 -30.73 -1.22
C SER A 79 6.06 -30.88 -2.71
N THR A 80 5.28 -30.20 -3.54
CA THR A 80 5.62 -29.95 -4.95
C THR A 80 6.78 -28.95 -5.02
N PRO A 81 7.71 -29.09 -5.98
CA PRO A 81 8.75 -28.09 -6.17
C PRO A 81 8.09 -26.77 -6.56
N CYS A 82 8.11 -25.78 -5.67
CA CYS A 82 7.50 -24.50 -5.94
C CYS A 82 8.56 -23.48 -6.34
N ASN A 83 8.25 -22.56 -7.23
CA ASN A 83 9.16 -21.45 -7.48
C ASN A 83 8.37 -20.19 -7.75
N ILE A 84 8.95 -19.05 -7.40
CA ILE A 84 8.39 -17.76 -7.74
C ILE A 84 9.47 -16.82 -8.22
N LEU A 85 9.19 -16.24 -9.38
CA LEU A 85 9.96 -15.20 -10.02
C LEU A 85 9.07 -13.97 -10.13
N VAL A 86 9.50 -12.90 -9.46
CA VAL A 86 8.81 -11.62 -9.50
C VAL A 86 9.57 -10.70 -10.44
N ASN A 87 8.91 -10.25 -11.50
CA ASN A 87 9.45 -9.29 -12.45
C ASN A 87 8.97 -7.87 -12.10
N VAL A 88 9.93 -6.99 -11.88
CA VAL A 88 9.74 -5.59 -11.49
C VAL A 88 10.27 -4.70 -12.62
N GLY A 89 9.42 -4.40 -13.60
CA GLY A 89 9.78 -3.59 -14.78
C GLY A 89 11.06 -4.04 -15.51
N GLY A 90 11.27 -5.34 -15.62
CA GLY A 90 12.40 -5.97 -16.30
C GLY A 90 13.53 -6.46 -15.39
N GLU A 91 13.42 -6.30 -14.06
CA GLU A 91 14.32 -6.94 -13.10
C GLU A 91 13.64 -8.16 -12.49
N GLU A 92 14.29 -9.31 -12.55
CA GLU A 92 13.75 -10.58 -12.05
C GLU A 92 14.32 -10.87 -10.66
N LEU A 93 13.43 -11.01 -9.68
CA LEU A 93 13.75 -11.34 -8.29
C LEU A 93 13.22 -12.75 -8.00
N SER A 94 14.14 -13.66 -7.67
CA SER A 94 13.81 -15.01 -7.22
C SER A 94 13.75 -15.08 -5.70
N PHE A 95 12.70 -15.69 -5.16
CA PHE A 95 12.55 -15.88 -3.72
C PHE A 95 12.73 -17.36 -3.33
N PRO A 96 13.38 -17.66 -2.20
CA PRO A 96 13.48 -19.02 -1.70
C PRO A 96 12.12 -19.52 -1.16
N GLU A 97 11.94 -20.85 -1.20
CA GLU A 97 10.79 -21.56 -0.64
C GLU A 97 10.98 -21.72 0.88
N ASP A 98 10.44 -20.79 1.68
CA ASP A 98 10.49 -20.89 3.14
C ASP A 98 9.16 -20.42 3.77
N GLU A 99 8.87 -20.95 4.95
CA GLU A 99 7.72 -20.63 5.81
C GLU A 99 7.70 -19.20 6.40
N SER A 100 8.61 -18.34 5.97
CA SER A 100 8.77 -16.98 6.50
C SER A 100 8.69 -15.92 5.41
N TRP A 101 8.19 -14.75 5.77
CA TRP A 101 8.17 -13.59 4.88
C TRP A 101 9.59 -13.25 4.45
N HIS A 102 9.88 -13.44 3.17
CA HIS A 102 11.12 -13.00 2.55
C HIS A 102 10.88 -11.67 1.85
N SER A 103 11.58 -10.63 2.28
CA SER A 103 11.56 -9.33 1.62
C SER A 103 12.82 -9.12 0.78
N LEU A 104 12.60 -8.83 -0.51
CA LEU A 104 13.63 -8.32 -1.40
C LEU A 104 13.27 -6.89 -1.77
N THR A 105 14.30 -6.06 -1.91
CA THR A 105 14.13 -4.66 -2.29
C THR A 105 14.73 -4.43 -3.66
N SER A 106 13.98 -3.78 -4.53
CA SER A 106 14.48 -3.24 -5.80
C SER A 106 14.35 -1.72 -5.76
N SER A 107 15.46 -1.03 -6.03
CA SER A 107 15.49 0.44 -6.14
C SER A 107 15.41 0.82 -7.62
N ARG A 108 14.39 1.61 -8.00
CA ARG A 108 14.19 2.01 -9.40
C ARG A 108 14.00 3.52 -9.55
N ARG A 109 14.67 4.08 -10.54
CA ARG A 109 14.28 5.35 -11.19
C ARG A 109 13.54 5.00 -12.47
N SER A 110 12.22 5.18 -12.50
CA SER A 110 11.44 5.10 -13.73
C SER A 110 10.81 6.46 -14.01
N VAL A 111 10.59 6.77 -15.29
CA VAL A 111 9.86 7.97 -15.75
C VAL A 111 8.39 7.62 -16.08
N GLY A 112 7.97 6.38 -15.78
CA GLY A 112 6.62 5.90 -16.03
C GLY A 112 6.26 4.65 -15.23
N PRO A 113 5.04 4.13 -15.42
CA PRO A 113 4.48 3.05 -14.62
C PRO A 113 5.35 1.80 -14.67
N LEU A 114 5.69 1.28 -13.49
CA LEU A 114 6.43 0.05 -13.31
C LEU A 114 5.45 -1.10 -13.13
N ASN A 115 5.47 -2.02 -14.08
CA ASN A 115 4.65 -3.22 -14.05
C ASN A 115 5.30 -4.27 -13.15
N ILE A 116 4.51 -4.84 -12.24
CA ILE A 116 4.91 -5.95 -11.38
C ILE A 116 4.12 -7.18 -11.81
N SER A 117 4.84 -8.21 -12.22
CA SER A 117 4.26 -9.49 -12.62
C SER A 117 4.98 -10.65 -11.92
N VAL A 118 4.26 -11.74 -11.73
CA VAL A 118 4.78 -12.95 -11.08
C VAL A 118 4.63 -14.15 -12.00
N GLN A 119 5.62 -15.03 -11.98
CA GLN A 119 5.62 -16.28 -12.72
C GLN A 119 6.25 -17.37 -11.85
N GLY A 120 5.79 -18.61 -12.02
CA GLY A 120 6.34 -19.73 -11.28
C GLY A 120 5.35 -20.86 -11.12
N GLU A 121 5.49 -21.61 -10.03
CA GLU A 121 4.68 -22.76 -9.66
C GLU A 121 4.44 -22.72 -8.15
N GLY A 122 3.17 -22.78 -7.73
CA GLY A 122 2.77 -22.79 -6.32
C GLY A 122 1.83 -21.66 -5.90
N ASP A 123 1.37 -21.73 -4.66
CA ASP A 123 0.50 -20.71 -4.05
C ASP A 123 1.32 -19.76 -3.17
N TYR A 124 1.19 -18.46 -3.43
CA TYR A 124 1.95 -17.42 -2.74
C TYR A 124 1.09 -16.22 -2.34
N ASP A 125 1.43 -15.62 -1.20
CA ASP A 125 0.98 -14.30 -0.80
C ASP A 125 2.08 -13.27 -1.08
N VAL A 126 1.77 -12.30 -1.95
CA VAL A 126 2.69 -11.25 -2.35
C VAL A 126 2.24 -9.92 -1.76
N LYS A 127 3.10 -9.29 -0.96
CA LYS A 127 2.92 -7.93 -0.47
C LYS A 127 3.88 -7.00 -1.18
N ILE A 128 3.35 -5.89 -1.66
CA ILE A 128 4.12 -4.88 -2.36
C ILE A 128 4.06 -3.59 -1.54
N ASN A 129 5.22 -3.11 -1.13
CA ASN A 129 5.36 -1.89 -0.36
C ASN A 129 6.28 -0.91 -1.10
N VAL A 130 5.88 0.34 -1.21
CA VAL A 130 6.62 1.38 -1.94
C VAL A 130 7.08 2.44 -0.96
N LYS A 131 8.38 2.48 -0.69
CA LYS A 131 9.01 3.51 0.12
C LYS A 131 9.39 4.68 -0.79
N ARG A 132 8.55 5.71 -0.81
CA ARG A 132 8.79 6.95 -1.55
C ARG A 132 9.68 7.90 -0.77
N GLN A 133 10.59 8.58 -1.46
CA GLN A 133 11.45 9.59 -0.82
C GLN A 133 10.66 10.87 -0.45
N LEU A 134 9.66 11.23 -1.25
CA LEU A 134 8.72 12.30 -0.97
C LEU A 134 7.38 11.69 -0.52
N PRO A 135 7.03 11.77 0.77
CA PRO A 135 5.78 11.23 1.29
C PRO A 135 4.63 12.18 0.95
N LEU A 136 4.24 12.25 -0.33
CA LEU A 136 3.00 12.92 -0.74
C LEU A 136 1.76 12.33 -0.04
N GLU A 137 1.87 11.08 0.41
CA GLU A 137 0.92 10.38 1.28
C GLU A 137 0.75 11.05 2.65
N ALA A 138 1.71 11.87 3.10
CA ALA A 138 1.59 12.64 4.33
C ALA A 138 0.78 13.94 4.17
N LEU A 139 0.46 14.37 2.93
CA LEU A 139 -0.29 15.61 2.70
C LEU A 139 -1.67 15.62 3.40
N PRO A 140 -2.49 14.56 3.35
CA PRO A 140 -3.77 14.58 4.04
C PRO A 140 -3.60 14.60 5.57
N ALA A 141 -2.51 14.05 6.11
CA ALA A 141 -2.19 14.13 7.54
C ALA A 141 -1.79 15.56 7.95
N ILE A 142 -0.98 16.23 7.12
CA ILE A 142 -0.57 17.62 7.31
C ILE A 142 -1.78 18.56 7.25
N LEU A 143 -2.64 18.40 6.24
CA LEU A 143 -3.88 19.18 6.12
C LEU A 143 -4.84 18.87 7.27
N GLY A 144 -4.95 17.60 7.68
CA GLY A 144 -5.77 17.18 8.80
C GLY A 144 -5.33 17.83 10.11
N LEU A 145 -4.02 17.81 10.40
CA LEU A 145 -3.43 18.52 11.55
C LEU A 145 -3.69 20.02 11.50
N PHE A 146 -3.53 20.64 10.32
CA PHE A 146 -3.78 22.06 10.15
C PHE A 146 -5.24 22.42 10.48
N LEU A 147 -6.21 21.67 9.94
CA LEU A 147 -7.64 21.89 10.19
C LEU A 147 -8.01 21.67 11.66
N LEU A 148 -7.39 20.68 12.31
CA LEU A 148 -7.53 20.42 13.74
C LEU A 148 -7.05 21.59 14.59
N VAL A 149 -5.80 22.03 14.37
CA VAL A 149 -5.20 23.14 15.12
C VAL A 149 -5.97 24.43 14.88
N TRP A 150 -6.38 24.69 13.63
CA TRP A 150 -7.18 25.86 13.28
C TRP A 150 -8.55 25.85 13.96
N GLY A 151 -9.25 24.72 13.93
CA GLY A 151 -10.57 24.57 14.58
C GLY A 151 -10.48 24.82 16.09
N GLU A 152 -9.52 24.19 16.77
CA GLU A 152 -9.32 24.38 18.21
C GLU A 152 -8.86 25.79 18.56
N TRP A 153 -8.04 26.43 17.71
CA TRP A 153 -7.64 27.81 17.92
C TRP A 153 -8.84 28.78 17.82
N ARG A 154 -9.70 28.60 16.81
CA ARG A 154 -10.91 29.42 16.65
C ARG A 154 -11.95 29.19 17.74
N ARG A 155 -11.99 27.99 18.33
CA ARG A 155 -12.85 27.68 19.48
C ARG A 155 -12.42 28.43 20.75
N ARG A 156 -11.11 28.73 20.89
CA ARG A 156 -10.54 29.40 22.07
C ARG A 156 -10.53 30.93 21.96
N GLN A 157 -10.74 31.49 20.78
CA GLN A 157 -10.98 32.92 20.55
C GLN A 157 -12.43 33.28 20.83
#